data_AF-A0A6J4MZD0-F1
#
_entry.id   AF-A0A6J4MZD0-F1
#
_cell.length_a   1.000
_cell.length_b   1.000
_cell.length_c   1.000
_cell.angle_alpha   90.00
_cell.angle_beta   90.00
_cell.angle_gamma   90.00
#
_symmetry.space_group_name_H-M   'P 1'
#
loop_
_entity.id
_entity.type
_entity.pdbx_description
1 polymer ?
#
loop_
_entity_poly.entity_id
_entity_poly.type
_entity_poly.pdbx_seq_one_letter_code
_entity_poly.pdbx_strand_id
1 'polypeptide(L)'
;MNTALLYALAAAGANLLGGLIITAPSNTGRATQRLMIAFGAGFMIATALVGMIPHAVEAGPNAAVAVLVGYLLVHLTQHVLTPHFHFGEETHQHAMVDPWVGTAALLGLLLHTFFDGVAIASGFAVGEWLGLLVFLAILIHKMPEGVTVASIMLASGNSRRRAIVAVLLLGLSTVLGVLLTSQVRMLSTTGLALSAGVTLYVGASNLVPEVQKKPSRGSALAVFLGAGLFYATYLVLRRYVHP
;
A
#
# COMPACT_ATOMS: atom_id res chain seq x y z
N MET A 1 16.17 -1.39 -14.12
CA MET A 1 16.44 -0.91 -12.74
C MET A 1 16.15 0.58 -12.58
N ASN A 2 16.76 1.45 -13.41
CA ASN A 2 16.66 2.91 -13.25
C ASN A 2 15.22 3.44 -13.28
N THR A 3 14.38 2.93 -14.19
CA THR A 3 12.97 3.32 -14.30
C THR A 3 12.16 2.99 -13.04
N ALA A 4 12.21 1.73 -12.56
CA ALA A 4 11.49 1.32 -11.35
C ALA A 4 11.91 2.11 -10.10
N LEU A 5 13.19 2.47 -10.00
CA LEU A 5 13.70 3.26 -8.88
C LEU A 5 13.13 4.69 -8.88
N LEU A 6 13.01 5.33 -10.05
CA LEU A 6 12.38 6.65 -10.17
C LEU A 6 10.93 6.62 -9.69
N TYR A 7 10.17 5.59 -10.10
CA TYR A 7 8.79 5.40 -9.67
C TYR A 7 8.67 5.10 -8.17
N ALA A 8 9.58 4.32 -7.59
CA ALA A 8 9.62 4.10 -6.14
C ALA A 8 9.96 5.38 -5.37
N LEU A 9 10.87 6.23 -5.88
CA LEU A 9 11.15 7.54 -5.29
C LEU A 9 9.93 8.46 -5.34
N ALA A 10 9.17 8.45 -6.44
CA ALA A 10 7.92 9.19 -6.54
C ALA A 10 6.87 8.68 -5.53
N ALA A 11 6.72 7.36 -5.38
CA ALA A 11 5.85 6.76 -4.38
C ALA A 11 6.27 7.07 -2.93
N ALA A 12 7.58 7.04 -2.64
CA ALA A 12 8.13 7.45 -1.36
C ALA A 12 7.90 8.95 -1.10
N GLY A 13 7.99 9.78 -2.13
CA GLY A 13 7.64 11.20 -2.09
C GLY A 13 6.17 11.41 -1.75
N ALA A 14 5.25 10.67 -2.37
CA ALA A 14 3.82 10.74 -2.04
C ALA A 14 3.53 10.36 -0.58
N ASN A 15 4.22 9.33 -0.07
CA ASN A 15 4.13 8.96 1.34
C ASN A 15 4.63 10.08 2.26
N LEU A 16 5.77 10.69 1.94
CA LEU A 16 6.32 11.83 2.68
C LEU A 16 5.38 13.04 2.68
N LEU A 17 4.83 13.38 1.51
CA LEU A 17 3.85 14.46 1.38
C LEU A 17 2.64 14.21 2.29
N GLY A 18 2.10 12.98 2.29
CA GLY A 18 1.00 12.59 3.18
C GLY A 18 1.33 12.80 4.67
N GLY A 19 2.49 12.32 5.12
CA GLY A 19 2.91 12.49 6.52
C GLY A 19 3.20 13.94 6.91
N LEU A 20 3.73 14.74 5.98
CA LEU A 20 3.98 16.16 6.21
C LEU A 20 2.69 16.97 6.33
N ILE A 21 1.64 16.63 5.57
CA ILE A 21 0.33 17.27 5.66
C ILE A 21 -0.22 17.19 7.09
N ILE A 22 -0.13 16.03 7.75
CA ILE A 22 -0.69 15.86 9.11
C ILE A 22 0.24 16.39 10.21
N THR A 23 1.55 16.39 10.00
CA THR A 23 2.47 16.96 10.98
C THR A 23 2.50 18.50 10.90
N ALA A 24 2.12 19.09 9.77
CA ALA A 24 1.78 20.51 9.66
C ALA A 24 0.40 20.78 10.27
N PRO A 25 0.09 22.03 10.70
CA PRO A 25 -1.26 22.43 11.08
C PRO A 25 -2.15 22.47 9.82
N SER A 26 -2.48 21.31 9.26
CA SER A 26 -3.41 21.18 8.13
C SER A 26 -4.77 20.71 8.62
N ASN A 27 -5.80 21.21 7.95
CA ASN A 27 -7.20 20.96 8.26
C ASN A 27 -7.78 19.89 7.32
N THR A 28 -6.97 18.91 6.90
CA THR A 28 -7.45 17.84 6.00
C THR A 28 -8.56 17.09 6.72
N GLY A 29 -9.79 17.32 6.28
CA GLY A 29 -10.98 16.81 6.95
C GLY A 29 -11.00 15.29 6.93
N ARG A 30 -11.47 14.69 8.04
CA ARG A 30 -11.65 13.24 8.19
C ARG A 30 -12.48 12.60 7.06
N ALA A 31 -13.37 13.38 6.44
CA ALA A 31 -14.14 12.97 5.27
C ALA A 31 -13.24 12.75 4.04
N THR A 32 -12.31 13.68 3.77
CA THR A 32 -11.37 13.57 2.63
C THR A 32 -10.48 12.35 2.79
N GLN A 33 -9.87 12.15 3.97
CA GLN A 33 -9.03 10.98 4.22
C GLN A 33 -9.79 9.67 3.98
N ARG A 34 -11.04 9.57 4.45
CA ARG A 34 -11.87 8.39 4.21
C ARG A 34 -12.15 8.16 2.72
N LEU A 35 -12.45 9.21 1.97
CA LEU A 35 -12.67 9.09 0.52
C LEU A 35 -11.42 8.61 -0.21
N MET A 36 -10.24 9.12 0.18
CA MET A 36 -8.97 8.69 -0.40
C MET A 36 -8.65 7.22 -0.08
N ILE A 37 -8.86 6.80 1.18
CA ILE A 37 -8.69 5.40 1.59
C ILE A 37 -9.65 4.50 0.81
N ALA A 38 -10.92 4.90 0.68
CA ALA A 38 -11.92 4.13 -0.06
C ALA A 38 -11.58 3.98 -1.54
N PHE A 39 -11.19 5.09 -2.18
CA PHE A 39 -10.74 5.09 -3.56
C PHE A 39 -9.50 4.19 -3.76
N GLY A 40 -8.50 4.32 -2.88
CA GLY A 40 -7.32 3.47 -2.87
C GLY A 40 -7.66 1.98 -2.70
N ALA A 41 -8.59 1.64 -1.81
CA ALA A 41 -9.03 0.27 -1.56
C ALA A 41 -9.54 -0.41 -2.84
N GLY A 42 -10.44 0.27 -3.56
CA GLY A 42 -10.98 -0.24 -4.82
C GLY A 42 -9.91 -0.40 -5.89
N PHE A 43 -9.02 0.58 -6.02
CA PHE A 43 -7.93 0.55 -7.00
C PHE A 43 -6.95 -0.60 -6.69
N MET A 44 -6.57 -0.80 -5.43
CA MET A 44 -5.64 -1.86 -5.00
C MET A 44 -6.23 -3.25 -5.22
N ILE A 45 -7.49 -3.47 -4.82
CA ILE A 45 -8.17 -4.77 -5.05
C ILE A 45 -8.20 -5.08 -6.55
N ALA A 46 -8.57 -4.10 -7.38
CA ALA A 46 -8.58 -4.28 -8.83
C ALA A 46 -7.17 -4.53 -9.39
N THR A 47 -6.15 -3.82 -8.88
CA THR A 47 -4.75 -4.03 -9.24
C THR A 47 -4.28 -5.44 -8.94
N ALA A 48 -4.59 -5.98 -7.77
CA ALA A 48 -4.25 -7.35 -7.43
C ALA A 48 -4.98 -8.36 -8.34
N LEU A 49 -6.31 -8.26 -8.44
CA LEU A 49 -7.14 -9.27 -9.11
C LEU A 49 -7.05 -9.26 -10.63
N VAL A 50 -6.94 -8.09 -11.25
CA VAL A 50 -6.97 -7.93 -12.72
C VAL A 50 -5.57 -7.65 -13.28
N GLY A 51 -4.74 -6.92 -12.53
CA GLY A 51 -3.38 -6.59 -12.92
C GLY A 51 -2.40 -7.70 -12.56
N MET A 52 -2.15 -7.94 -11.28
CA MET A 52 -0.98 -8.70 -10.85
C MET A 52 -1.19 -10.22 -10.87
N ILE A 53 -2.32 -10.72 -10.33
CA ILE A 53 -2.57 -12.17 -10.20
C ILE A 53 -2.58 -12.88 -11.57
N PRO A 54 -3.30 -12.39 -12.61
CA PRO A 54 -3.33 -13.09 -13.89
C PRO A 54 -1.94 -13.23 -14.52
N HIS A 55 -1.15 -12.15 -14.53
CA HIS A 55 0.20 -12.15 -15.10
C HIS A 55 1.19 -12.94 -14.25
N ALA A 56 0.98 -13.01 -12.93
CA ALA A 56 1.77 -13.87 -12.07
C ALA A 56 1.50 -15.36 -12.36
N VAL A 57 0.24 -15.74 -12.60
CA VAL A 57 -0.15 -17.13 -12.89
C VAL A 57 0.39 -17.62 -14.23
N GLU A 58 0.47 -16.73 -15.23
CA GLU A 58 1.12 -17.04 -16.51
C GLU A 58 2.62 -17.36 -16.36
N ALA A 59 3.28 -16.83 -15.33
CA ALA A 59 4.71 -17.06 -15.09
C ALA A 59 5.03 -18.46 -14.51
N GLY A 60 4.05 -19.16 -13.91
CA GLY A 60 4.27 -20.53 -13.47
C GLY A 60 3.23 -21.09 -12.48
N PRO A 61 3.23 -22.43 -12.29
CA PRO A 61 2.19 -23.14 -11.55
C PRO A 61 2.11 -22.80 -10.05
N ASN A 62 3.21 -22.32 -9.47
CA ASN A 62 3.29 -21.98 -8.04
C ASN A 62 2.83 -20.55 -7.72
N ALA A 63 2.42 -19.77 -8.72
CA ALA A 63 2.03 -18.38 -8.51
C ALA A 63 0.87 -18.21 -7.53
N ALA A 64 -0.17 -19.05 -7.63
CA ALA A 64 -1.32 -18.99 -6.72
C ALA A 64 -0.90 -19.24 -5.25
N VAL A 65 0.04 -20.16 -5.03
CA VAL A 65 0.62 -20.42 -3.71
C VAL A 65 1.41 -19.20 -3.22
N ALA A 66 2.20 -18.57 -4.09
CA ALA A 66 2.93 -17.35 -3.75
C ALA A 66 1.99 -16.18 -3.42
N VAL A 67 0.86 -16.03 -4.13
CA VAL A 67 -0.20 -15.06 -3.77
C VAL A 67 -0.75 -15.34 -2.38
N LEU A 68 -1.07 -16.60 -2.08
CA LEU A 68 -1.56 -16.98 -0.75
C LEU A 68 -0.52 -16.69 0.33
N VAL A 69 0.75 -17.03 0.09
CA VAL A 69 1.85 -16.73 1.01
C VAL A 69 1.97 -15.23 1.26
N GLY A 70 1.89 -14.41 0.21
CA GLY A 70 1.92 -12.95 0.34
C GLY A 70 0.77 -12.41 1.19
N TYR A 71 -0.46 -12.91 0.97
CA TYR A 71 -1.63 -12.54 1.75
C TYR A 71 -1.47 -12.93 3.23
N LEU A 72 -1.09 -14.18 3.51
CA LEU A 72 -0.93 -14.71 4.86
C LEU A 72 0.26 -14.08 5.60
N LEU A 73 1.29 -13.66 4.88
CA LEU A 73 2.44 -12.97 5.46
C LEU A 73 2.01 -11.65 6.12
N VAL A 74 1.20 -10.83 5.43
CA VAL A 74 0.66 -9.59 6.02
C VAL A 74 -0.24 -9.92 7.20
N HIS A 75 -1.11 -10.92 7.06
CA HIS A 75 -1.98 -11.37 8.16
C HIS A 75 -1.18 -11.71 9.41
N LEU A 76 -0.17 -12.57 9.28
CA LEU A 76 0.71 -13.02 10.35
C LEU A 76 1.39 -11.82 11.02
N THR A 77 2.01 -10.94 10.23
CA THR A 77 2.70 -9.78 10.80
C THR A 77 1.74 -8.87 11.57
N GLN A 78 0.59 -8.54 11.00
CA GLN A 78 -0.34 -7.58 11.61
C GLN A 78 -1.13 -8.15 12.80
N HIS A 79 -1.42 -9.45 12.85
CA HIS A 79 -2.27 -10.03 13.89
C HIS A 79 -1.49 -10.83 14.94
N VAL A 80 -0.32 -11.38 14.59
CA VAL A 80 0.47 -12.20 15.51
C VAL A 80 1.69 -11.43 16.03
N LEU A 81 2.40 -10.69 15.17
CA LEU A 81 3.63 -9.99 15.56
C LEU A 81 3.38 -8.57 16.08
N THR A 82 2.36 -7.89 15.55
CA THR A 82 2.00 -6.52 15.94
C THR A 82 0.53 -6.41 16.34
N PRO A 83 0.08 -7.14 17.38
CA PRO A 83 -1.29 -6.97 17.87
C PRO A 83 -1.51 -5.49 18.19
N HIS A 84 -2.70 -4.96 17.87
CA HIS A 84 -3.11 -3.54 17.96
C HIS A 84 -2.83 -2.65 16.73
N PHE A 85 -2.55 -3.23 15.55
CA PHE A 85 -2.61 -2.45 14.30
C PHE A 85 -4.02 -2.43 13.69
N HIS A 86 -4.68 -1.28 13.73
CA HIS A 86 -5.84 -0.99 12.88
C HIS A 86 -5.50 0.12 11.89
N PHE A 87 -5.80 -0.12 10.61
CA PHE A 87 -5.68 0.90 9.59
C PHE A 87 -6.71 2.02 9.87
N GLY A 88 -6.30 3.29 9.87
CA GLY A 88 -7.20 4.45 10.01
C GLY A 88 -7.20 5.18 11.35
N GLU A 89 -8.32 5.85 11.68
CA GLU A 89 -8.46 6.69 12.88
C GLU A 89 -8.87 5.83 14.10
N GLU A 90 -8.06 5.87 15.15
CA GLU A 90 -8.29 5.13 16.39
C GLU A 90 -9.10 5.98 17.38
N THR A 91 -10.30 5.52 17.73
CA THR A 91 -11.26 6.28 18.54
C THR A 91 -11.24 5.91 20.03
N HIS A 92 -10.37 5.00 20.46
CA HIS A 92 -10.30 4.53 21.85
C HIS A 92 -9.31 5.36 22.67
N GLN A 93 -9.78 6.46 23.25
CA GLN A 93 -8.96 7.43 24.00
C GLN A 93 -8.23 6.87 25.23
N HIS A 94 -8.60 5.68 25.75
CA HIS A 94 -8.08 5.17 27.03
C HIS A 94 -6.97 4.10 26.88
N ALA A 95 -6.79 3.49 25.70
CA ALA A 95 -5.73 2.50 25.43
C ALA A 95 -4.58 3.05 24.58
N MET A 96 -4.71 4.30 24.13
CA MET A 96 -3.87 4.92 23.09
C MET A 96 -2.67 5.73 23.61
N VAL A 97 -2.37 5.73 24.90
CA VAL A 97 -1.25 6.53 25.44
C VAL A 97 0.07 5.75 25.45
N ASP A 98 0.10 4.56 24.84
CA ASP A 98 1.32 3.76 24.75
C ASP A 98 2.05 4.01 23.42
N PRO A 99 3.26 4.60 23.44
CA PRO A 99 4.09 4.81 22.25
C PRO A 99 4.39 3.52 21.46
N TRP A 100 4.26 2.36 22.09
CA TRP A 100 4.41 1.07 21.44
C TRP A 100 3.39 0.85 20.31
N VAL A 101 2.16 1.35 20.44
CA VAL A 101 1.11 1.20 19.42
C VAL A 101 1.57 1.78 18.08
N GLY A 102 2.15 2.98 18.09
CA GLY A 102 2.72 3.60 16.88
C GLY A 102 3.91 2.86 16.31
N THR A 103 4.73 2.26 17.17
CA THR A 103 5.88 1.45 16.74
C THR A 103 5.43 0.14 16.11
N ALA A 104 4.48 -0.56 16.72
CA ALA A 104 3.88 -1.78 16.20
C ALA A 104 3.20 -1.53 14.85
N ALA A 105 2.46 -0.43 14.73
CA ALA A 105 1.87 0.00 13.46
C ALA A 105 2.94 0.21 12.38
N LEU A 106 4.02 0.95 12.68
CA LEU A 106 5.13 1.15 11.75
C LEU A 106 5.74 -0.18 11.29
N LEU A 107 5.97 -1.13 12.20
CA LEU A 107 6.54 -2.44 11.85
C LEU A 107 5.65 -3.23 10.87
N GLY A 108 4.34 -3.25 11.08
CA GLY A 108 3.40 -3.89 10.17
C GLY A 108 3.36 -3.21 8.79
N LEU A 109 3.40 -1.88 8.76
CA LEU A 109 3.42 -1.09 7.51
C LEU A 109 4.75 -1.22 6.75
N LEU A 110 5.88 -1.40 7.43
CA LEU A 110 7.19 -1.56 6.78
C LEU A 110 7.21 -2.78 5.84
N LEU A 111 6.62 -3.90 6.28
CA LEU A 111 6.56 -5.12 5.48
C LEU A 111 5.75 -4.91 4.21
N HIS A 112 4.52 -4.39 4.30
CA HIS A 112 3.74 -4.18 3.07
C HIS A 112 4.43 -3.18 2.15
N THR A 113 5.12 -2.18 2.71
CA THR A 113 5.70 -1.09 1.92
C THR A 113 6.93 -1.58 1.17
N PHE A 114 7.64 -2.55 1.76
CA PHE A 114 8.66 -3.30 1.06
C PHE A 114 8.08 -4.01 -0.18
N PHE A 115 6.95 -4.69 -0.02
CA PHE A 115 6.29 -5.38 -1.13
C PHE A 115 5.66 -4.45 -2.17
N ASP A 116 5.31 -3.20 -1.84
CA ASP A 116 4.98 -2.20 -2.86
C ASP A 116 6.20 -1.94 -3.77
N GLY A 117 7.38 -1.82 -3.18
CA GLY A 117 8.63 -1.73 -3.95
C GLY A 117 8.86 -2.96 -4.84
N VAL A 118 8.63 -4.16 -4.27
CA VAL A 118 8.71 -5.41 -5.03
C VAL A 118 7.71 -5.43 -6.19
N ALA A 119 6.47 -4.98 -5.95
CA ALA A 119 5.44 -4.92 -6.97
C ALA A 119 5.83 -4.00 -8.13
N ILE A 120 6.38 -2.81 -7.86
CA ILE A 120 6.85 -1.87 -8.89
C ILE A 120 7.95 -2.55 -9.73
N ALA A 121 8.97 -3.11 -9.07
CA ALA A 121 10.09 -3.74 -9.77
C ALA A 121 9.65 -4.96 -10.59
N SER A 122 8.83 -5.84 -10.02
CA SER A 122 8.31 -7.03 -10.72
C SER A 122 7.35 -6.65 -11.85
N GLY A 123 6.52 -5.62 -11.69
CA GLY A 123 5.64 -5.12 -12.75
C GLY A 123 6.43 -4.66 -13.96
N PHE A 124 7.48 -3.84 -13.77
CA PHE A 124 8.38 -3.43 -14.85
C PHE A 124 9.20 -4.58 -15.43
N ALA A 125 9.46 -5.65 -14.67
CA ALA A 125 10.14 -6.84 -15.18
C ALA A 125 9.24 -7.67 -16.12
N VAL A 126 7.91 -7.64 -15.91
CA VAL A 126 6.93 -8.23 -16.84
C VAL A 126 6.72 -7.34 -18.06
N GLY A 127 6.55 -6.04 -17.87
CA GLY A 127 6.42 -5.08 -18.95
C GLY A 127 6.14 -3.66 -18.48
N GLU A 128 6.49 -2.68 -19.32
CA GLU A 128 6.33 -1.26 -18.99
C GLU A 128 4.89 -0.89 -18.63
N TRP A 129 3.92 -1.37 -19.41
CA TRP A 129 2.50 -1.11 -19.20
C TRP A 129 2.01 -1.60 -17.82
N LEU A 130 2.47 -2.78 -17.36
CA LEU A 130 2.08 -3.34 -16.07
C LEU A 130 2.82 -2.63 -14.93
N GLY A 131 4.10 -2.31 -15.12
CA GLY A 131 4.88 -1.52 -14.17
C GLY A 131 4.26 -0.16 -13.89
N LEU A 132 3.82 0.56 -14.93
CA LEU A 132 3.12 1.83 -14.81
C LEU A 132 1.78 1.68 -14.07
N LEU A 133 1.01 0.65 -14.39
CA LEU A 133 -0.28 0.39 -13.76
C LEU A 133 -0.13 0.10 -12.25
N VAL A 134 0.82 -0.75 -11.89
CA VAL A 134 1.13 -1.09 -10.49
C VAL A 134 1.68 0.13 -9.75
N PHE A 135 2.57 0.91 -10.38
CA PHE A 135 3.05 2.17 -9.81
C PHE A 135 1.91 3.14 -9.50
N LEU A 136 0.97 3.34 -10.41
CA LEU A 136 -0.18 4.23 -10.19
C LEU A 136 -1.02 3.76 -9.00
N ALA A 137 -1.25 2.44 -8.88
CA ALA A 137 -1.94 1.87 -7.72
C ALA A 137 -1.27 2.22 -6.40
N ILE A 138 0.06 2.11 -6.38
CA ILE A 138 0.87 2.38 -5.19
C ILE A 138 0.88 3.87 -4.88
N LEU A 139 1.11 4.71 -5.88
CA LEU A 139 1.15 6.16 -5.73
C LEU A 139 -0.14 6.70 -5.10
N ILE A 140 -1.30 6.21 -5.55
CA ILE A 140 -2.61 6.66 -5.09
C ILE A 140 -2.80 6.43 -3.58
N HIS A 141 -2.39 5.27 -3.05
CA HIS A 141 -2.63 4.93 -1.65
C HIS A 141 -1.46 5.28 -0.71
N LYS A 142 -0.28 5.63 -1.25
CA LYS A 142 0.87 6.06 -0.43
C LYS A 142 0.66 7.38 0.29
N MET A 143 -0.02 8.35 -0.31
CA MET A 143 -0.30 9.61 0.41
C MET A 143 -1.25 9.39 1.60
N PRO A 144 -2.39 8.66 1.47
CA PRO A 144 -3.22 8.26 2.61
C PRO A 144 -2.49 7.44 3.68
N GLU A 145 -1.57 6.56 3.29
CA GLU A 145 -0.75 5.78 4.21
C GLU A 145 0.17 6.68 5.04
N GLY A 146 0.85 7.63 4.39
CA GLY A 146 1.71 8.60 5.06
C GLY A 146 0.96 9.44 6.09
N VAL A 147 -0.26 9.87 5.76
CA VAL A 147 -1.18 10.52 6.71
C VAL A 147 -1.47 9.58 7.89
N THR A 148 -1.84 8.34 7.60
CA THR A 148 -2.26 7.35 8.60
C THR A 148 -1.15 7.03 9.60
N VAL A 149 0.06 6.71 9.15
CA VAL A 149 1.17 6.38 10.05
C VAL A 149 1.57 7.57 10.92
N ALA A 150 1.57 8.79 10.35
CA ALA A 150 1.88 10.00 11.10
C ALA A 150 0.81 10.28 12.16
N SER A 151 -0.47 10.11 11.83
CA SER A 151 -1.59 10.23 12.76
C SER A 151 -1.50 9.21 13.89
N ILE A 152 -1.24 7.94 13.61
CA ILE A 152 -1.11 6.89 14.64
C ILE A 152 0.09 7.18 15.55
N MET A 153 1.23 7.60 14.99
CA MET A 153 2.38 7.99 15.80
C MET A 153 2.04 9.12 16.77
N LEU A 154 1.42 10.19 16.29
CA LEU A 154 1.03 11.31 17.16
C LEU A 154 -0.05 10.93 18.19
N ALA A 155 -1.06 10.18 17.77
CA ALA A 155 -2.15 9.73 18.64
C ALA A 155 -1.67 8.76 19.72
N SER A 156 -0.63 7.97 19.45
CA SER A 156 0.02 7.07 20.41
C SER A 156 0.99 7.76 21.38
N GLY A 157 1.02 9.10 21.40
CA GLY A 157 1.91 9.87 22.26
C GLY A 157 3.37 9.96 21.77
N ASN A 158 3.69 9.50 20.55
CA ASN A 158 5.01 9.72 19.97
C ASN A 158 5.20 11.18 19.53
N SER A 159 6.45 11.63 19.54
CA SER A 159 6.78 12.99 19.10
C SER A 159 6.62 13.18 17.60
N ARG A 160 6.39 14.43 17.16
CA ARG A 160 6.37 14.80 15.73
C ARG A 160 7.61 14.34 14.96
N ARG A 161 8.78 14.36 15.61
CA ARG A 161 10.02 13.85 15.02
C ARG A 161 9.93 12.35 14.72
N ARG A 162 9.40 11.54 15.64
CA ARG A 162 9.20 10.10 15.43
C ARG A 162 8.17 9.83 14.32
N ALA A 163 7.11 10.62 14.24
CA ALA A 163 6.14 10.53 13.14
C ALA A 163 6.79 10.77 11.76
N ILE A 164 7.62 11.81 11.63
CA ILE A 164 8.36 12.08 10.38
C ILE A 164 9.34 10.96 10.05
N VAL A 165 10.08 10.46 11.05
CA VAL A 165 11.00 9.33 10.86
C VAL A 165 10.25 8.08 10.40
N ALA A 166 9.08 7.78 10.97
CA ALA A 166 8.25 6.65 10.54
C ALA A 166 7.87 6.73 9.06
N VAL A 167 7.42 7.89 8.61
CA VAL A 167 7.06 8.14 7.21
C VAL A 167 8.27 7.98 6.28
N LEU A 168 9.45 8.47 6.70
CA LEU A 168 10.69 8.29 5.93
C LEU A 168 11.11 6.81 5.86
N LEU A 169 10.97 6.06 6.95
CA LEU A 169 11.28 4.63 6.98
C LEU A 169 10.37 3.83 6.05
N LEU A 170 9.08 4.17 5.97
CA LEU A 170 8.18 3.57 4.97
C LEU A 170 8.66 3.88 3.55
N GLY A 171 8.95 5.14 3.23
CA GLY A 171 9.48 5.51 1.91
C GLY A 171 10.77 4.76 1.55
N LEU A 172 11.68 4.60 2.51
CA LEU A 172 12.90 3.80 2.35
C LEU A 172 12.58 2.31 2.12
N SER A 173 11.58 1.76 2.80
CA SER A 173 11.14 0.37 2.61
C SER A 173 10.72 0.11 1.16
N THR A 174 9.98 1.01 0.52
CA THR A 174 9.63 0.91 -0.92
C THR A 174 10.87 0.87 -1.80
N VAL A 175 11.84 1.75 -1.53
CA VAL A 175 13.09 1.80 -2.29
C VAL A 175 13.89 0.50 -2.12
N LEU A 176 13.99 -0.01 -0.89
CA LEU A 176 14.63 -1.29 -0.60
C LEU A 176 13.94 -2.45 -1.32
N GLY A 177 12.61 -2.45 -1.39
CA GLY A 177 11.82 -3.41 -2.17
C GLY A 177 12.27 -3.47 -3.63
N VAL A 178 12.37 -2.31 -4.30
CA VAL A 178 12.85 -2.25 -5.69
C VAL A 178 14.28 -2.76 -5.82
N LEU A 179 15.19 -2.30 -4.95
CA LEU A 179 16.61 -2.63 -5.03
C LEU A 179 16.86 -4.13 -4.82
N LEU A 180 16.16 -4.77 -3.89
CA LEU A 180 16.36 -6.17 -3.54
C LEU A 180 15.63 -7.15 -4.46
N THR A 181 14.60 -6.71 -5.20
CA THR A 181 13.79 -7.60 -6.05
C THR A 181 14.63 -8.39 -7.05
N SER A 182 15.58 -7.73 -7.72
CA SER A 182 16.44 -8.39 -8.72
C SER A 182 17.59 -9.20 -8.10
N GLN A 183 17.96 -8.89 -6.85
CA GLN A 183 19.11 -9.49 -6.16
C GLN A 183 18.73 -10.77 -5.41
N VAL A 184 17.47 -10.88 -4.99
CA VAL A 184 16.96 -12.04 -4.25
C VAL A 184 16.18 -12.95 -5.20
N ARG A 185 16.69 -14.17 -5.42
CA ARG A 185 16.10 -15.15 -6.37
C ARG A 185 14.61 -15.44 -6.15
N MET A 186 14.18 -15.46 -4.89
CA MET A 186 12.77 -15.63 -4.55
C MET A 186 11.95 -14.45 -5.08
N LEU A 187 12.39 -13.22 -4.85
CA LEU A 187 11.67 -12.01 -5.26
C LEU A 187 11.71 -11.81 -6.78
N SER A 188 12.80 -12.16 -7.45
CA SER A 188 12.89 -12.03 -8.90
C SER A 188 11.97 -12.99 -9.66
N THR A 189 11.64 -14.14 -9.06
CA THR A 189 10.78 -15.16 -9.69
C THR A 189 9.33 -15.13 -9.21
N THR A 190 9.09 -14.77 -7.94
CA THR A 190 7.76 -14.80 -7.33
C THR A 190 7.29 -13.45 -6.80
N GLY A 191 8.08 -12.39 -6.97
CA GLY A 191 7.82 -11.06 -6.41
C GLY A 191 6.47 -10.48 -6.84
N LEU A 192 6.08 -10.63 -8.11
CA LEU A 192 4.76 -10.16 -8.57
C LEU A 192 3.62 -10.89 -7.84
N ALA A 193 3.72 -12.22 -7.71
CA ALA A 193 2.72 -13.05 -7.06
C ALA A 193 2.61 -12.74 -5.57
N LEU A 194 3.74 -12.72 -4.85
CA LEU A 194 3.80 -12.35 -3.43
C LEU A 194 3.19 -10.97 -3.20
N SER A 195 3.61 -9.99 -4.00
CA SER A 195 3.11 -8.63 -3.86
C SER A 195 1.62 -8.53 -4.19
N ALA A 196 1.10 -9.34 -5.12
CA ALA A 196 -0.33 -9.35 -5.40
C ALA A 196 -1.16 -9.81 -4.20
N GLY A 197 -0.66 -10.82 -3.47
CA GLY A 197 -1.25 -11.27 -2.21
C GLY A 197 -1.22 -10.20 -1.12
N VAL A 198 -0.09 -9.51 -0.99
CA VAL A 198 0.07 -8.37 -0.06
C VAL A 198 -0.89 -7.25 -0.41
N THR A 199 -0.93 -6.81 -1.67
CA THR A 199 -1.83 -5.76 -2.17
C THR A 199 -3.29 -6.13 -1.94
N LEU A 200 -3.66 -7.39 -2.20
CA LEU A 200 -5.02 -7.88 -1.96
C LEU A 200 -5.37 -7.83 -0.47
N TYR A 201 -4.45 -8.25 0.41
CA TYR A 201 -4.66 -8.18 1.86
C TYR A 201 -4.86 -6.73 2.31
N VAL A 202 -3.98 -5.81 1.89
CA VAL A 202 -4.07 -4.40 2.28
C VAL A 202 -5.40 -3.82 1.79
N GLY A 203 -5.75 -4.02 0.52
CA GLY A 203 -7.01 -3.52 -0.04
C GLY A 203 -8.25 -4.09 0.66
N ALA A 204 -8.34 -5.42 0.77
CA ALA A 204 -9.56 -6.11 1.22
C ALA A 204 -9.68 -6.22 2.75
N SER A 205 -8.57 -6.35 3.47
CA SER A 205 -8.55 -6.66 4.91
C SER A 205 -8.05 -5.50 5.78
N ASN A 206 -7.43 -4.47 5.19
CA ASN A 206 -7.12 -3.24 5.91
C ASN A 206 -8.01 -2.07 5.48
N LEU A 207 -8.01 -1.71 4.19
CA LEU A 207 -8.65 -0.48 3.72
C LEU A 207 -10.18 -0.60 3.66
N VAL A 208 -10.74 -1.67 3.09
CA VAL A 208 -12.21 -1.85 3.02
C VAL A 208 -12.85 -1.85 4.42
N PRO A 209 -12.36 -2.61 5.42
CA PRO A 209 -12.92 -2.57 6.77
C PRO A 209 -12.86 -1.18 7.40
N GLU A 210 -11.80 -0.42 7.17
CA GLU A 210 -11.68 0.96 7.67
C GLU A 210 -12.76 1.88 7.09
N VAL A 211 -13.03 1.75 5.80
CA VAL A 211 -14.13 2.48 5.14
C VAL A 211 -15.49 2.11 5.76
N GLN A 212 -15.66 0.85 6.13
CA GLN A 212 -16.89 0.32 6.72
C GLN A 212 -17.11 0.72 8.19
N LYS A 213 -16.10 1.19 8.92
CA LYS A 213 -16.28 1.67 10.31
C LYS A 213 -17.24 2.85 10.40
N LYS A 214 -17.25 3.73 9.40
CA LYS A 214 -18.14 4.90 9.32
C LYS A 214 -18.64 5.05 7.88
N PRO A 215 -19.54 4.15 7.44
CA PRO A 215 -19.92 4.02 6.05
C PRO A 215 -20.70 5.24 5.58
N SER A 216 -20.43 5.68 4.35
CA SER A 216 -21.20 6.71 3.67
C SER A 216 -21.38 6.34 2.20
N ARG A 217 -22.46 6.83 1.58
CA ARG A 217 -22.68 6.65 0.12
C ARG A 217 -21.47 7.11 -0.69
N GLY A 218 -20.87 8.24 -0.33
CA GLY A 218 -19.67 8.76 -0.98
C GLY A 218 -18.47 7.81 -0.86
N SER A 219 -18.23 7.24 0.32
CA SER A 219 -17.14 6.28 0.51
C SER A 219 -17.36 4.95 -0.23
N ALA A 220 -18.59 4.45 -0.28
CA ALA A 220 -18.90 3.26 -1.07
C ALA A 220 -18.69 3.50 -2.57
N LEU A 221 -19.19 4.62 -3.10
CA LEU A 221 -18.97 5.02 -4.50
C LEU A 221 -17.48 5.21 -4.80
N ALA A 222 -16.71 5.76 -3.87
CA ALA A 222 -15.27 5.93 -4.05
C ALA A 222 -14.54 4.59 -4.28
N VAL A 223 -14.92 3.50 -3.60
CA VAL A 223 -14.37 2.15 -3.86
C VAL A 223 -14.63 1.73 -5.31
N PHE A 224 -15.88 1.84 -5.78
CA PHE A 224 -16.23 1.49 -7.16
C PHE A 224 -15.53 2.39 -8.18
N LEU A 225 -15.39 3.68 -7.89
CA LEU A 225 -14.66 4.63 -8.74
C LEU A 225 -13.16 4.29 -8.81
N GLY A 226 -12.56 3.85 -7.70
CA GLY A 226 -11.17 3.39 -7.68
C GLY A 226 -10.96 2.17 -8.57
N ALA A 227 -11.83 1.16 -8.44
CA ALA A 227 -11.78 -0.05 -9.28
C ALA A 227 -12.08 0.26 -10.77
N GLY A 228 -13.05 1.13 -11.03
CA GLY A 228 -13.42 1.56 -12.38
C GLY A 228 -12.31 2.36 -13.05
N LEU A 229 -11.66 3.29 -12.34
CA LEU A 229 -10.52 4.03 -12.87
C LEU A 229 -9.36 3.10 -13.14
N PHE A 230 -9.04 2.17 -12.23
CA PHE A 230 -8.04 1.14 -12.48
C PHE A 230 -8.31 0.42 -13.81
N TYR A 231 -9.56 -0.02 -14.02
CA TYR A 231 -9.90 -0.77 -15.23
C TYR A 231 -9.79 0.09 -16.50
N ALA A 232 -10.21 1.35 -16.44
CA ALA A 232 -10.02 2.29 -17.54
C ALA A 232 -8.54 2.51 -17.85
N THR A 233 -7.70 2.71 -16.82
CA THR A 233 -6.24 2.83 -16.98
C THR A 233 -5.63 1.56 -17.55
N TYR A 234 -6.06 0.38 -17.09
CA TYR A 234 -5.62 -0.91 -17.60
C TYR A 234 -5.90 -1.04 -19.11
N LEU A 235 -7.13 -0.70 -19.56
CA LEU A 235 -7.48 -0.75 -20.98
C LEU A 235 -6.64 0.21 -21.83
N VAL A 236 -6.41 1.44 -21.36
CA VAL A 236 -5.59 2.44 -22.06
C VAL A 236 -4.14 1.98 -22.16
N LEU A 237 -3.52 1.60 -21.04
CA LEU A 237 -2.11 1.17 -21.04
C LEU A 237 -1.91 -0.09 -21.87
N ARG A 238 -2.83 -1.05 -21.78
CA ARG A 238 -2.78 -2.26 -22.61
C ARG A 238 -2.96 -1.95 -24.11
N ARG A 239 -3.73 -0.92 -24.48
CA ARG A 239 -3.94 -0.58 -25.90
C ARG A 239 -2.76 0.16 -26.52
N TYR A 240 -2.09 1.03 -25.75
CA TYR A 240 -1.13 2.00 -26.29
C TYR A 240 0.33 1.78 -25.85
N VAL A 241 0.56 1.00 -24.79
CA VAL A 241 1.92 0.74 -24.24
C VAL A 241 2.31 -0.75 -24.40
N HIS A 242 1.36 -1.64 -24.65
CA HIS A 242 1.59 -3.05 -24.96
C HIS A 242 1.37 -3.29 -26.47
N PRO A 243 2.35 -3.03 -27.35
CA PRO A 243 2.27 -3.49 -28.72
C PRO A 243 2.28 -5.03 -28.80
#